data_AF-A0ABD0YQY4-F1
#
_entry.id   AF-A0ABD0YQY4-F1
#
_cell.length_a   1.000
_cell.length_b   1.000
_cell.length_c   1.000
_cell.angle_alpha   90.00
_cell.angle_beta   90.00
_cell.angle_gamma   90.00
#
_symmetry.space_group_name_H-M   'P 1'
#
loop_
_entity.id
_entity.type
_entity.pdbx_description
1 polymer ?
#
loop_
_entity_poly.entity_id
_entity_poly.type
_entity_poly.pdbx_seq_one_letter_code
_entity_poly.pdbx_strand_id
1 'polypeptide(L)'
;MDEGTALVLAVQLTALCSIAGSLLVYLLCKARRVYDVEVARFGSGRSVLVTSCETGLGLQLALHLTSLGFRVFAGVKEDPPETCQAARVLRAKLKAAPDWPGTLVVVPLDVTREDSLHEAVDTVRRHLPAGHNGMSH
;
A
#
# COMPACT_ATOMS: atom_id res chain seq x y z
N MET A 1 43.59 -25.10 29.39
CA MET A 1 42.87 -23.85 29.10
C MET A 1 42.05 -23.56 30.33
N ASP A 2 42.32 -22.45 31.00
CA ASP A 2 41.66 -22.12 32.27
C ASP A 2 40.18 -21.77 32.03
N GLU A 3 39.31 -22.26 32.90
CA GLU A 3 37.84 -22.14 32.78
C GLU A 3 37.37 -20.67 32.71
N GLY A 4 38.09 -19.77 33.41
CA GLY A 4 37.85 -18.32 33.34
C GLY A 4 38.13 -17.72 31.96
N THR A 5 39.17 -18.18 31.25
CA THR A 5 39.51 -17.70 29.90
C THR A 5 38.47 -18.15 28.88
N ALA A 6 37.97 -19.39 29.02
CA ALA A 6 36.90 -19.91 28.17
C ALA A 6 35.58 -19.11 28.33
N LEU A 7 35.24 -18.72 29.56
CA LEU A 7 34.04 -17.92 29.83
C LEU A 7 34.14 -16.51 29.25
N VAL A 8 35.30 -15.86 29.38
CA VAL A 8 35.53 -14.53 28.77
C VAL A 8 35.43 -14.58 27.25
N LEU A 9 36.04 -15.59 26.61
CA LEU A 9 35.93 -15.81 25.16
C LEU A 9 34.49 -16.04 24.71
N ALA A 10 33.71 -16.83 25.46
CA ALA A 10 32.31 -17.09 25.15
C ALA A 10 31.46 -15.81 25.22
N VAL A 11 31.67 -14.97 26.24
CA VAL A 11 30.97 -13.68 26.39
C VAL A 11 31.35 -12.72 25.26
N GLN A 12 32.64 -12.62 24.91
CA GLN A 12 33.11 -11.79 23.81
C GLN A 12 32.53 -12.23 22.47
N LEU A 13 32.51 -13.55 22.20
CA LEU A 13 31.95 -14.10 20.98
C LEU A 13 30.44 -13.82 20.90
N THR A 14 29.72 -13.95 22.02
CA THR A 14 28.28 -13.67 22.08
C THR A 14 27.99 -12.19 21.82
N ALA A 15 28.74 -11.30 22.46
CA ALA A 15 28.62 -9.85 22.25
C ALA A 15 28.91 -9.47 20.79
N LEU A 16 29.96 -10.03 20.20
CA LEU A 16 30.33 -9.79 18.81
C LEU A 16 29.26 -10.31 17.83
N CYS A 17 28.73 -11.51 18.07
CA CYS A 17 27.63 -12.07 17.27
C CYS A 17 26.36 -11.22 17.39
N SER A 18 26.03 -10.71 18.57
CA SER A 18 24.86 -9.84 18.77
C SER A 18 25.00 -8.54 18.00
N ILE A 19 26.16 -7.88 18.06
CA ILE A 19 26.42 -6.64 17.32
C ILE A 19 26.34 -6.90 15.81
N ALA A 20 27.01 -7.95 15.33
CA ALA A 20 26.99 -8.31 13.91
C ALA A 20 25.57 -8.63 13.42
N GLY A 21 24.81 -9.39 14.21
CA GLY A 21 23.41 -9.73 13.93
C GLY A 21 22.51 -8.49 13.87
N SER A 22 22.62 -7.59 14.85
CA SER A 22 21.86 -6.32 14.85
C SER A 22 22.24 -5.41 13.69
N LEU A 23 23.52 -5.34 13.31
CA LEU A 23 23.98 -4.56 12.16
C LEU A 23 23.42 -5.15 10.86
N LEU A 24 23.44 -6.47 10.71
CA LEU A 24 22.88 -7.16 9.56
C LEU A 24 21.38 -6.91 9.44
N VAL A 25 20.62 -7.07 10.54
CA VAL A 25 19.18 -6.78 10.58
C VAL A 25 18.91 -5.31 10.23
N TYR A 26 19.68 -4.38 10.79
CA TYR A 26 19.56 -2.96 10.47
C TYR A 26 19.80 -2.67 8.99
N LEU A 27 20.85 -3.25 8.40
CA LEU A 27 21.16 -3.08 6.97
C LEU A 27 20.07 -3.68 6.09
N LEU A 28 19.52 -4.84 6.45
CA LEU A 28 18.38 -5.44 5.75
C LEU A 28 17.14 -4.56 5.82
N CYS A 29 16.80 -4.03 7.01
CA CYS A 29 15.69 -3.10 7.17
C CYS A 29 15.91 -1.81 6.37
N LYS A 30 17.13 -1.27 6.37
CA LYS A 30 17.49 -0.07 5.60
C LYS A 30 17.38 -0.33 4.10
N ALA A 31 17.91 -1.45 3.61
CA ALA A 31 17.83 -1.83 2.21
C ALA A 31 16.37 -2.02 1.75
N ARG A 32 15.55 -2.70 2.56
CA ARG A 32 14.11 -2.87 2.29
C ARG A 32 13.39 -1.52 2.23
N ARG A 33 13.67 -0.60 3.15
CA ARG A 33 13.08 0.75 3.14
C ARG A 33 13.46 1.54 1.89
N VAL A 34 14.74 1.51 1.49
CA VAL A 34 15.20 2.20 0.27
C VAL A 34 14.49 1.63 -0.96
N TYR A 35 14.38 0.31 -1.03
CA TYR A 35 13.66 -0.36 -2.11
C TYR A 35 12.17 0.03 -2.14
N ASP A 36 11.49 0.04 -0.99
CA ASP A 36 10.07 0.46 -0.91
C ASP A 36 9.89 1.92 -1.37
N VAL A 37 10.80 2.81 -1.00
CA VAL A 37 10.76 4.22 -1.43
C VAL A 37 10.96 4.34 -2.94
N GLU A 38 11.92 3.60 -3.51
CA GLU A 38 12.16 3.56 -4.96
C GLU A 38 10.93 3.02 -5.71
N VAL A 39 10.34 1.94 -5.23
CA VAL A 39 9.15 1.35 -5.84
C VAL A 39 7.95 2.29 -5.71
N ALA A 40 7.78 2.96 -4.56
CA ALA A 40 6.73 3.94 -4.35
C ALA A 40 6.79 5.13 -5.33
N ARG A 41 7.99 5.48 -5.82
CA ARG A 41 8.15 6.53 -6.86
C ARG A 41 7.50 6.14 -8.18
N PHE A 42 7.35 4.84 -8.47
CA PHE A 42 6.64 4.42 -9.69
C PHE A 42 5.14 4.74 -9.63
N GLY A 43 4.52 4.66 -8.46
CA GLY A 43 3.11 5.03 -8.33
C GLY A 43 2.87 6.53 -8.20
N SER A 44 3.88 7.26 -7.73
CA SER A 44 3.76 8.70 -7.43
C SER A 44 3.30 9.50 -8.65
N GLY A 45 2.17 10.19 -8.50
CA GLY A 45 1.56 11.00 -9.56
C GLY A 45 0.72 10.22 -10.58
N ARG A 46 0.62 8.90 -10.47
CA ARG A 46 -0.22 8.07 -11.35
C ARG A 46 -1.52 7.67 -10.66
N SER A 47 -2.61 7.74 -11.40
CA SER A 47 -3.94 7.28 -10.95
C SER A 47 -4.33 5.98 -11.63
N VAL A 48 -4.94 5.06 -10.88
CA VAL A 48 -5.43 3.77 -11.38
C VAL A 48 -6.85 3.55 -10.88
N LEU A 49 -7.73 3.06 -11.74
CA LEU A 49 -9.06 2.55 -11.37
C LEU A 49 -9.00 1.03 -11.30
N VAL A 50 -9.38 0.46 -10.16
CA VAL A 50 -9.54 -0.98 -9.98
C VAL A 50 -11.02 -1.26 -9.89
N THR A 51 -11.56 -2.05 -10.81
CA THR A 51 -12.96 -2.48 -10.80
C THR A 51 -13.14 -3.72 -9.93
N SER A 52 -14.37 -3.95 -9.44
CA SER A 52 -14.72 -5.16 -8.67
C SER A 52 -13.86 -5.39 -7.42
N CYS A 53 -13.61 -4.32 -6.65
CA CYS A 53 -12.88 -4.39 -5.38
C CYS A 53 -13.62 -5.15 -4.27
N GLU A 54 -14.86 -5.58 -4.49
CA GLU A 54 -15.56 -6.55 -3.65
C GLU A 54 -14.95 -7.96 -3.68
N THR A 55 -14.18 -8.30 -4.72
CA THR A 55 -13.50 -9.59 -4.83
C THR A 55 -12.17 -9.60 -4.05
N GLY A 56 -11.74 -10.77 -3.59
CA GLY A 56 -10.46 -10.89 -2.85
C GLY A 56 -9.26 -10.36 -3.62
N LEU A 57 -9.21 -10.60 -4.93
CA LEU A 57 -8.12 -10.13 -5.80
C LEU A 57 -8.21 -8.61 -6.03
N GLY A 58 -9.40 -8.07 -6.33
CA GLY A 58 -9.58 -6.63 -6.51
C GLY A 58 -9.24 -5.84 -5.25
N LEU A 59 -9.60 -6.36 -4.07
CA LEU A 59 -9.25 -5.78 -2.77
C LEU A 59 -7.73 -5.77 -2.55
N GLN A 60 -7.07 -6.91 -2.76
CA GLN A 60 -5.62 -7.03 -2.58
C GLN A 60 -4.86 -6.15 -3.57
N LEU A 61 -5.31 -6.09 -4.84
CA LEU A 61 -4.72 -5.25 -5.87
C LEU A 61 -4.83 -3.76 -5.52
N ALA A 62 -6.01 -3.32 -5.07
CA ALA A 62 -6.21 -1.92 -4.68
C ALA A 62 -5.28 -1.51 -3.51
N LEU A 63 -5.15 -2.37 -2.50
CA LEU A 63 -4.25 -2.13 -1.37
C LEU A 63 -2.78 -2.14 -1.79
N HIS A 64 -2.39 -3.10 -2.63
CA HIS A 64 -1.01 -3.20 -3.10
C HIS A 64 -0.61 -1.99 -3.94
N LEU A 65 -1.43 -1.57 -4.91
CA LEU A 65 -1.14 -0.37 -5.69
C LEU A 65 -1.09 0.88 -4.80
N THR A 66 -1.93 0.97 -3.77
CA THR A 66 -1.86 2.07 -2.80
C THR A 66 -0.53 2.06 -2.03
N SER A 67 -0.05 0.88 -1.60
CA SER A 67 1.26 0.78 -0.94
C SER A 67 2.42 1.14 -1.85
N LEU A 68 2.28 0.96 -3.17
CA LEU A 68 3.25 1.36 -4.19
C LEU A 68 3.14 2.84 -4.60
N GLY A 69 2.35 3.66 -3.90
CA GLY A 69 2.30 5.11 -4.12
C GLY A 69 1.28 5.58 -5.17
N PHE A 70 0.47 4.69 -5.73
CA PHE A 70 -0.55 5.08 -6.71
C PHE A 70 -1.74 5.78 -6.03
N ARG A 71 -2.41 6.65 -6.79
CA ARG A 71 -3.77 7.08 -6.47
C ARG A 71 -4.76 6.05 -6.99
N VAL A 72 -5.31 5.25 -6.10
CA VAL A 72 -6.23 4.16 -6.44
C VAL A 72 -7.68 4.61 -6.26
N PHE A 73 -8.45 4.47 -7.33
CA PHE A 73 -9.90 4.52 -7.30
C PHE A 73 -10.41 3.08 -7.20
N ALA A 74 -10.99 2.71 -6.07
CA ALA A 74 -11.48 1.37 -5.80
C ALA A 74 -12.98 1.30 -6.12
N GLY A 75 -13.32 0.69 -7.25
CA GLY A 75 -14.69 0.49 -7.72
C GLY A 75 -15.39 -0.62 -6.96
N VAL A 76 -16.50 -0.28 -6.29
CA VAL A 76 -17.38 -1.23 -5.59
C VAL A 76 -18.80 -1.10 -6.14
N LYS A 77 -19.53 -2.20 -6.27
CA LYS A 77 -20.85 -2.20 -6.89
C LYS A 77 -21.92 -1.54 -6.02
N GLU A 78 -21.83 -1.64 -4.69
CA GLU A 78 -22.84 -1.09 -3.80
C GLU A 78 -22.78 0.44 -3.69
N ASP A 79 -23.97 1.05 -3.74
CA ASP A 79 -24.21 2.48 -3.50
C ASP A 79 -25.32 2.62 -2.43
N PRO A 80 -25.08 3.26 -1.27
CA PRO A 80 -23.83 3.91 -0.86
C PRO A 80 -22.70 2.92 -0.55
N PRO A 81 -21.43 3.33 -0.78
CA PRO A 81 -20.27 2.45 -0.64
C PRO A 81 -20.03 2.02 0.82
N GLU A 82 -20.64 2.69 1.79
CA GLU A 82 -20.52 2.37 3.22
C GLU A 82 -21.17 1.04 3.60
N THR A 83 -22.17 0.63 2.80
CA THR A 83 -22.85 -0.66 2.93
C THR A 83 -21.96 -1.81 2.46
N CYS A 84 -20.97 -1.53 1.60
CA CYS A 84 -20.03 -2.52 1.09
C CYS A 84 -19.02 -2.94 2.17
N GLN A 85 -18.94 -4.26 2.43
CA GLN A 85 -17.93 -4.80 3.34
C GLN A 85 -16.51 -4.52 2.85
N ALA A 86 -16.27 -4.61 1.54
CA ALA A 86 -14.96 -4.36 0.97
C ALA A 86 -14.51 -2.91 1.17
N ALA A 87 -15.40 -1.94 1.00
CA ALA A 87 -15.11 -0.53 1.29
C ALA A 87 -14.69 -0.31 2.75
N ARG A 88 -15.36 -0.97 3.70
CA ARG A 88 -14.99 -0.92 5.12
C ARG A 88 -13.61 -1.51 5.37
N VAL A 89 -13.29 -2.64 4.74
CA VAL A 89 -11.97 -3.28 4.84
C VAL A 89 -10.88 -2.40 4.24
N LEU A 90 -11.10 -1.82 3.05
CA LEU A 90 -10.16 -0.90 2.42
C LEU A 90 -9.87 0.31 3.32
N ARG A 91 -10.92 0.96 3.85
CA ARG A 91 -10.79 2.09 4.78
C ARG A 91 -10.05 1.70 6.07
N ALA A 92 -10.35 0.54 6.63
CA ALA A 92 -9.68 0.05 7.84
C ALA A 92 -8.20 -0.26 7.60
N LYS A 93 -7.86 -0.88 6.46
CA LYS A 93 -6.48 -1.18 6.08
C LYS A 93 -5.68 0.09 5.82
N LEU A 94 -6.27 1.08 5.16
CA LEU A 94 -5.63 2.37 4.94
C LEU A 94 -5.35 3.09 6.27
N LYS A 95 -6.29 3.08 7.21
CA LYS A 95 -6.09 3.63 8.56
C LYS A 95 -4.98 2.91 9.35
N ALA A 96 -4.84 1.60 9.16
CA ALA A 96 -3.80 0.80 9.80
C ALA A 96 -2.41 0.98 9.17
N ALA A 97 -2.33 1.57 7.98
CA ALA A 97 -1.09 1.79 7.24
C ALA A 97 -0.90 3.29 6.90
N PRO A 98 -0.70 4.16 7.91
CA PRO A 98 -0.54 5.60 7.70
C PRO A 98 0.72 5.97 6.90
N ASP A 99 1.71 5.07 6.84
CA ASP A 99 2.97 5.28 6.13
C ASP A 99 2.87 5.00 4.62
N TRP A 100 1.69 4.56 4.12
CA TRP A 100 1.55 4.31 2.69
C TRP A 100 1.60 5.60 1.87
N PRO A 101 2.44 5.66 0.83
CA PRO A 101 2.64 6.88 0.05
C PRO A 101 1.48 7.18 -0.91
N GLY A 102 0.62 6.20 -1.19
CA GLY A 102 -0.51 6.33 -2.11
C GLY A 102 -1.79 6.82 -1.44
N THR A 103 -2.79 7.09 -2.26
CA THR A 103 -4.13 7.52 -1.79
C THR A 103 -5.19 6.58 -2.34
N LEU A 104 -6.14 6.16 -1.53
CA LEU A 104 -7.25 5.31 -1.96
C LEU A 104 -8.59 6.03 -1.79
N VAL A 105 -9.39 6.06 -2.85
CA VAL A 105 -10.75 6.60 -2.88
C VAL A 105 -11.71 5.49 -3.31
N VAL A 106 -12.73 5.21 -2.51
CA VAL A 106 -13.77 4.24 -2.88
C VAL A 106 -14.78 4.94 -3.78
N VAL A 107 -15.10 4.33 -4.91
CA VAL A 107 -16.01 4.85 -5.92
C VAL A 107 -17.14 3.83 -6.14
N PRO A 108 -18.41 4.21 -5.95
CA PRO A 108 -19.54 3.40 -6.40
C PRO A 108 -19.46 3.24 -7.92
N LEU A 109 -19.41 2.01 -8.41
CA LEU A 109 -19.21 1.69 -9.81
C LEU A 109 -19.86 0.36 -10.16
N ASP A 110 -21.01 0.43 -10.83
CA ASP A 110 -21.61 -0.71 -11.53
C ASP A 110 -21.29 -0.61 -13.01
N VAL A 111 -20.33 -1.43 -13.46
CA VAL A 111 -19.90 -1.48 -14.88
C VAL A 111 -21.00 -1.89 -15.86
N THR A 112 -22.13 -2.39 -15.35
CA THR A 112 -23.27 -2.79 -16.18
C THR A 112 -24.30 -1.67 -16.38
N ARG A 113 -24.14 -0.53 -15.70
CA ARG A 113 -25.09 0.59 -15.72
C ARG A 113 -24.42 1.87 -16.19
N GLU A 114 -24.89 2.41 -17.30
CA GLU A 114 -24.35 3.63 -17.91
C GLU A 114 -24.43 4.85 -16.98
N ASP A 115 -25.53 5.01 -16.24
CA ASP A 115 -25.69 6.11 -15.27
C ASP A 115 -24.61 6.04 -14.18
N SER A 116 -24.31 4.84 -13.69
CA SER A 116 -23.27 4.62 -12.67
C SER A 116 -21.88 4.92 -13.21
N LEU A 117 -21.62 4.62 -14.49
CA LEU A 117 -20.36 4.98 -15.15
C LEU A 117 -20.18 6.50 -15.18
N HIS A 118 -21.22 7.25 -15.54
CA HIS A 118 -21.16 8.72 -15.59
C HIS A 118 -20.88 9.33 -14.21
N GLU A 119 -21.59 8.85 -13.18
CA GLU A 119 -21.39 9.30 -11.79
C GLU A 119 -19.99 8.95 -11.27
N ALA A 120 -19.47 7.78 -11.63
CA ALA A 120 -18.11 7.36 -11.29
C ALA A 120 -17.06 8.24 -11.99
N VAL A 121 -17.25 8.59 -13.26
CA VAL A 121 -16.38 9.51 -14.00
C VAL A 121 -16.34 10.88 -13.31
N ASP A 122 -17.49 11.41 -12.91
CA ASP A 122 -17.54 12.68 -12.19
C ASP A 122 -16.84 12.59 -10.83
N THR A 123 -17.02 11.47 -10.11
CA THR A 123 -16.34 11.23 -8.84
C THR A 123 -14.83 11.15 -9.02
N VAL A 124 -14.35 10.44 -10.04
CA VAL A 124 -12.92 10.37 -10.36
C VAL A 124 -12.38 11.74 -10.72
N ARG A 125 -13.05 12.51 -11.59
CA ARG A 125 -12.65 13.87 -11.99
C ARG A 125 -12.49 14.80 -10.80
N ARG A 126 -13.42 14.77 -9.83
CA ARG A 126 -13.35 15.59 -8.60
C ARG A 126 -12.15 15.25 -7.72
N HIS A 127 -11.68 14.01 -7.78
CA HIS A 127 -10.57 13.50 -6.97
C HIS A 127 -9.26 13.39 -7.74
N LEU A 128 -9.20 13.81 -9.01
CA LEU A 128 -7.95 13.90 -9.75
C LEU A 128 -7.18 15.17 -9.37
N PRO A 129 -5.83 15.14 -9.40
CA PRO A 129 -5.03 16.34 -9.23
C PRO A 129 -5.27 17.32 -10.39
N ALA A 130 -5.15 18.63 -10.11
CA ALA A 130 -5.30 19.67 -11.13
C ALA A 130 -4.38 19.41 -12.33
N GLY A 131 -4.90 19.60 -13.55
CA GLY A 131 -4.17 19.37 -14.80
C GLY A 131 -4.10 17.91 -15.27
N HIS A 132 -4.70 16.96 -14.56
CA HIS A 132 -4.80 15.56 -14.99
C HIS A 132 -6.23 15.25 -15.46
N ASN A 133 -6.40 14.94 -16.74
CA ASN A 133 -7.72 14.61 -17.32
C ASN A 133 -7.96 13.08 -17.40
N GLY A 134 -7.14 12.27 -16.71
CA GLY A 134 -7.10 10.82 -16.90
C GLY A 134 -6.58 10.43 -18.29
N MET A 135 -6.94 9.26 -18.80
CA MET A 135 -6.71 8.88 -20.20
C MET A 135 -7.72 9.59 -21.09
N SER A 136 -7.49 10.87 -21.38
CA SER A 136 -8.17 11.56 -22.48
C SER A 136 -7.10 12.12 -23.41
N HIS A 137 -6.96 11.42 -24.54
CA HIS A 137 -6.40 11.98 -25.76
C HIS A 137 -7.40 12.95 -26.38
#